data_AF-A0A949DS23-F1
#
_entry.id   AF-A0A949DS23-F1
#
_cell.length_a   1.000
_cell.length_b   1.000
_cell.length_c   1.000
_cell.angle_alpha   90.00
_cell.angle_beta   90.00
_cell.angle_gamma   90.00
#
_symmetry.space_group_name_H-M   'P 1'
#
loop_
_entity.id
_entity.type
_entity.pdbx_description
1 polymer ?
#
loop_
_entity_poly.entity_id
_entity_poly.type
_entity_poly.pdbx_seq_one_letter_code
_entity_poly.pdbx_strand_id
1 'polypeptide(L)'
;MAQVYYARLLLECWGIKVEDIPTSDRSRKKEADFVATFGTTRVLIEEKTKEDNAENITARAQQLESGEIYAKTIPLVRNETLSGIIRDAAKQLRSSSDKPHDFRLIWFTATGPDAEAKYEQFMATLYGRTNIFEMNSEGYLRCYFFRNSDFYRRASVVDGAIVAYTHGNSISAKLCLNPLSPRFSELRSSPIIEPFCTAIEDPIELESDGMAFILDTDLNRKNKGPLLAYLQEKYSTRPLMKIDLGYTGASILVQKDDA
;
A
#
# COMPACT_ATOMS: atom_id res chain seq x y z
N MET A 1 -15.29 -19.20 9.84
CA MET A 1 -14.43 -18.35 10.67
C MET A 1 -15.02 -16.95 10.64
N ALA A 2 -15.09 -16.26 11.79
CA ALA A 2 -15.52 -14.86 11.82
C ALA A 2 -14.53 -14.01 11.03
N GLN A 3 -15.02 -13.05 10.25
CA GLN A 3 -14.17 -12.10 9.53
C GLN A 3 -13.41 -11.24 10.53
N VAL A 4 -12.07 -11.28 10.48
CA VAL A 4 -11.21 -10.43 11.30
C VAL A 4 -11.06 -9.08 10.60
N TYR A 5 -11.46 -8.01 11.29
CA TYR A 5 -11.26 -6.62 10.86
C TYR A 5 -9.98 -6.09 11.54
N TYR A 6 -8.85 -6.23 10.85
CA TYR A 6 -7.54 -5.81 11.37
C TYR A 6 -7.50 -4.31 11.62
N ALA A 7 -8.15 -3.54 10.75
CA ALA A 7 -8.23 -2.10 10.90
C ALA A 7 -8.94 -1.69 12.19
N ARG A 8 -10.11 -2.28 12.45
CA ARG A 8 -10.87 -2.03 13.69
C ARG A 8 -10.02 -2.36 14.91
N LEU A 9 -9.43 -3.55 14.96
CA LEU A 9 -8.61 -3.98 16.08
C LEU A 9 -7.44 -3.01 16.34
N LEU A 10 -6.72 -2.61 15.29
CA LEU A 10 -5.57 -1.72 15.45
C LEU A 10 -5.99 -0.30 15.86
N LEU A 11 -7.06 0.24 15.27
CA LEU A 11 -7.60 1.55 15.62
C LEU A 11 -8.09 1.59 17.07
N GLU A 12 -8.84 0.57 17.51
CA GLU A 12 -9.33 0.48 18.89
C GLU A 12 -8.16 0.33 19.89
N CYS A 13 -7.10 -0.42 19.54
CA CYS A 13 -5.86 -0.48 20.32
C CYS A 13 -5.17 0.89 20.47
N TRP A 14 -5.27 1.77 19.47
CA TRP A 14 -4.80 3.15 19.54
C TRP A 14 -5.76 4.10 20.27
N GLY A 15 -6.87 3.59 20.81
CA GLY A 15 -7.89 4.41 21.47
C GLY A 15 -8.75 5.24 20.50
N ILE A 16 -8.74 4.90 19.21
CA ILE A 16 -9.52 5.58 18.18
C ILE A 16 -10.93 5.02 18.16
N LYS A 17 -11.92 5.92 18.17
CA LYS A 17 -13.33 5.53 18.07
C LYS A 17 -13.64 5.06 16.65
N VAL A 18 -14.22 3.87 16.51
CA VAL A 18 -14.63 3.27 15.23
C VAL A 18 -16.12 2.97 15.24
N GLU A 19 -16.85 3.57 14.30
CA GLU A 19 -18.30 3.38 14.12
C GLU A 19 -18.56 2.61 12.82
N ASP A 20 -19.29 1.49 12.88
CA ASP A 20 -19.70 0.77 11.68
C ASP A 20 -20.63 1.63 10.83
N ILE A 21 -20.46 1.53 9.53
CA ILE A 21 -21.45 2.01 8.59
C ILE A 21 -22.48 0.89 8.42
N PRO A 22 -23.75 1.10 8.81
CA PRO A 22 -24.77 0.07 8.64
C PRO A 22 -24.87 -0.28 7.17
N THR A 23 -24.69 -1.56 6.85
CA THR A 23 -24.96 -2.10 5.53
C THR A 23 -26.46 -1.98 5.30
N SER A 24 -26.93 -0.86 4.73
CA SER A 24 -28.35 -0.72 4.46
C SER A 24 -28.80 -1.86 3.55
N ASP A 25 -29.97 -2.45 3.84
CA ASP A 25 -30.65 -3.55 3.12
C ASP A 25 -30.96 -3.25 1.63
N ARG A 26 -30.26 -2.30 1.00
CA ARG A 26 -30.21 -2.16 -0.44
C ARG A 26 -28.91 -2.76 -0.94
N SER A 27 -29.02 -4.00 -1.37
CA SER A 27 -28.14 -4.80 -2.23
C SER A 27 -27.59 -4.13 -3.51
N ARG A 28 -27.54 -2.79 -3.60
CA ARG A 28 -27.01 -2.01 -4.72
C ARG A 28 -25.90 -1.01 -4.36
N LYS A 29 -25.71 -0.61 -3.10
CA LYS A 29 -24.61 0.27 -2.71
C LYS A 29 -23.65 -0.48 -1.80
N LYS A 30 -22.47 -0.84 -2.33
CA LYS A 30 -21.34 -1.22 -1.49
C LYS A 30 -20.81 0.08 -0.90
N GLU A 31 -20.95 0.25 0.40
CA GLU A 31 -20.47 1.42 1.16
C GLU A 31 -19.12 1.10 1.80
N ALA A 32 -18.50 2.13 2.40
CA ALA A 32 -17.30 2.01 3.22
C ALA A 32 -17.64 1.22 4.49
N ASP A 33 -16.66 0.53 5.07
CA ASP A 33 -16.90 -0.36 6.21
C ASP A 33 -17.15 0.42 7.51
N PHE A 34 -16.35 1.45 7.81
CA PHE A 34 -16.50 2.21 9.05
C PHE A 34 -16.02 3.66 8.96
N VAL A 35 -16.43 4.45 9.95
CA VAL A 35 -15.93 5.79 10.23
C VAL A 35 -15.05 5.76 11.46
N ALA A 36 -13.80 6.19 11.33
CA ALA A 36 -12.87 6.35 12.45
C ALA A 36 -12.72 7.82 12.84
N THR A 37 -12.56 8.11 14.13
CA THR A 37 -12.44 9.48 14.65
C THR A 37 -11.10 9.71 15.34
N PHE A 38 -10.21 10.47 14.70
CA PHE A 38 -8.90 10.88 15.18
C PHE A 38 -8.99 12.29 15.76
N GLY A 39 -9.15 12.42 17.08
CA GLY A 39 -9.45 13.70 17.71
C GLY A 39 -10.78 14.28 17.20
N THR A 40 -10.75 15.38 16.47
CA THR A 40 -11.93 15.98 15.82
C THR A 40 -12.11 15.53 14.37
N THR A 41 -11.17 14.79 13.81
CA THR A 41 -11.13 14.42 12.40
C THR A 41 -11.82 13.08 12.15
N ARG A 42 -12.77 13.05 11.21
CA ARG A 42 -13.54 11.87 10.82
C ARG A 42 -13.02 11.30 9.50
N VAL A 43 -12.81 10.00 9.46
CA VAL A 43 -12.23 9.31 8.31
C VAL A 43 -13.13 8.17 7.86
N LEU A 44 -13.55 8.18 6.60
CA LEU A 44 -14.15 7.01 5.97
C LEU A 44 -13.05 6.01 5.64
N ILE A 45 -13.21 4.78 6.11
CA ILE A 45 -12.25 3.72 5.88
C ILE A 45 -12.96 2.54 5.21
N GLU A 46 -12.34 2.07 4.13
CA GLU A 46 -12.69 0.81 3.48
C GLU A 46 -11.55 -0.18 3.68
N GLU A 47 -11.82 -1.30 4.34
CA GLU A 47 -10.85 -2.34 4.67
C GLU A 47 -10.81 -3.43 3.58
N LYS A 48 -9.58 -3.81 3.22
CA LYS A 48 -9.30 -4.90 2.27
C LYS A 48 -8.21 -5.80 2.84
N THR A 49 -8.59 -7.04 3.12
CA THR A 49 -7.63 -8.07 3.57
C THR A 49 -7.22 -8.95 2.39
N LYS A 50 -5.92 -9.21 2.26
CA LYS A 50 -5.36 -10.09 1.23
C LYS A 50 -4.57 -11.24 1.85
N GLU A 51 -5.22 -12.39 1.92
CA GLU A 51 -4.63 -13.65 2.35
C GLU A 51 -3.85 -14.33 1.22
N ASP A 52 -3.07 -15.35 1.55
CA ASP A 52 -2.41 -16.19 0.55
C ASP A 52 -3.42 -17.10 -0.16
N ASN A 53 -3.15 -17.41 -1.43
CA ASN A 53 -3.96 -18.38 -2.16
C ASN A 53 -3.84 -19.74 -1.46
N ALA A 54 -4.97 -20.36 -1.12
CA ALA A 54 -5.03 -21.69 -0.53
C ALA A 54 -4.21 -22.72 -1.32
N GLU A 55 -4.22 -22.65 -2.65
CA GLU A 55 -3.40 -23.54 -3.50
C GLU A 55 -1.90 -23.37 -3.24
N ASN A 56 -1.43 -22.12 -3.09
CA ASN A 56 -0.03 -21.84 -2.78
C ASN A 56 0.34 -22.30 -1.37
N ILE A 57 -0.57 -22.18 -0.41
CA ILE A 57 -0.38 -22.67 0.97
C ILE A 57 -0.24 -24.18 0.95
N THR A 58 -1.13 -24.88 0.25
CA THR A 58 -1.11 -26.35 0.13
C THR A 58 0.15 -26.83 -0.59
N ALA A 59 0.52 -26.22 -1.72
CA ALA A 59 1.74 -26.59 -2.44
C ALA A 59 3.00 -26.37 -1.59
N ARG A 60 3.05 -25.26 -0.84
CA ARG A 60 4.12 -25.00 0.13
C ARG A 60 4.17 -26.06 1.22
N ALA A 61 3.03 -26.43 1.81
CA ALA A 61 2.96 -27.44 2.85
C ALA A 61 3.47 -28.80 2.34
N GLN A 62 3.01 -29.25 1.16
CA GLN A 62 3.44 -30.50 0.55
C GLN A 62 4.94 -30.56 0.30
N GLN A 63 5.52 -29.47 -0.21
CA GLN A 63 6.96 -29.41 -0.47
C GLN A 63 7.80 -29.41 0.82
N LEU A 64 7.32 -28.72 1.86
CA LEU A 64 8.00 -28.71 3.16
C LEU A 64 7.88 -30.06 3.88
N GLU A 65 6.74 -30.74 3.77
CA GLU A 65 6.51 -32.07 4.35
C GLU A 65 7.35 -33.16 3.67
N SER A 66 7.69 -33.01 2.39
CA SER A 66 8.60 -33.93 1.69
C SER A 66 10.09 -33.69 2.02
N GLY A 67 10.40 -32.72 2.88
CA GLY A 67 11.77 -32.34 3.24
C GLY A 67 12.48 -31.48 2.19
N GLU A 68 11.75 -30.97 1.20
CA GLU A 68 12.30 -30.08 0.18
C GLU A 68 12.29 -28.60 0.63
N ILE A 69 13.11 -27.79 -0.04
CA ILE A 69 13.13 -26.33 0.15
C ILE A 69 12.03 -25.71 -0.69
N TYR A 70 11.09 -25.00 -0.05
CA TYR A 70 10.15 -24.15 -0.77
C TYR A 70 10.77 -22.78 -1.02
N ALA A 71 11.02 -22.43 -2.27
CA ALA A 71 11.53 -21.12 -2.67
C ALA A 71 10.54 -20.39 -3.57
N LYS A 72 10.34 -19.10 -3.34
CA LYS A 72 9.45 -18.26 -4.13
C LYS A 72 10.05 -16.88 -4.35
N THR A 73 9.89 -16.37 -5.57
CA THR A 73 10.21 -14.97 -5.89
C THR A 73 8.96 -14.24 -6.37
N ILE A 74 8.66 -13.10 -5.75
CA ILE A 74 7.50 -12.26 -6.05
C ILE A 74 7.99 -10.91 -6.58
N PRO A 75 7.62 -10.49 -7.79
CA PRO A 75 8.07 -9.21 -8.33
C PRO A 75 7.40 -8.04 -7.59
N LEU A 76 8.18 -7.08 -7.07
CA LEU A 76 7.67 -5.92 -6.33
C LEU A 76 7.33 -4.77 -7.28
N VAL A 77 6.37 -5.04 -8.16
CA VAL A 77 5.91 -4.11 -9.19
C VAL A 77 4.40 -3.90 -9.08
N ARG A 78 3.89 -2.92 -9.84
CA ARG A 78 2.45 -2.71 -10.01
C ARG A 78 1.74 -4.02 -10.35
N ASN A 79 0.62 -4.28 -9.68
CA ASN A 79 -0.20 -5.46 -9.87
C ASN A 79 -1.65 -5.08 -10.25
N GLU A 80 -2.16 -5.62 -11.36
CA GLU A 80 -3.50 -5.28 -11.85
C GLU A 80 -4.64 -5.84 -10.96
N THR A 81 -4.42 -6.97 -10.29
CA THR A 81 -5.37 -7.51 -9.31
C THR A 81 -5.49 -6.57 -8.10
N LEU A 82 -4.37 -6.10 -7.56
CA LEU A 82 -4.37 -5.10 -6.48
C LEU A 82 -5.00 -3.77 -6.93
N SER A 83 -4.77 -3.37 -8.18
CA SER A 83 -5.43 -2.19 -8.76
C SER A 83 -6.95 -2.34 -8.85
N GLY A 84 -7.42 -3.56 -9.14
CA GLY A 84 -8.84 -3.92 -9.08
C GLY A 84 -9.41 -3.74 -7.67
N ILE A 85 -8.69 -4.21 -6.64
CA ILE A 85 -9.07 -4.02 -5.23
C ILE A 85 -9.17 -2.53 -4.88
N ILE A 86 -8.15 -1.74 -5.25
CA ILE A 86 -8.13 -0.28 -5.01
C ILE A 86 -9.27 0.43 -5.77
N ARG A 87 -9.60 -0.03 -6.98
CA ARG A 87 -10.76 0.47 -7.74
C ARG A 87 -12.06 0.27 -6.99
N ASP A 88 -12.28 -0.93 -6.47
CA ASP A 88 -13.55 -1.26 -5.86
C ASP A 88 -13.66 -0.59 -4.48
N ALA A 89 -12.56 -0.51 -3.73
CA ALA A 89 -12.51 0.26 -2.49
C ALA A 89 -12.82 1.76 -2.72
N ALA A 90 -12.24 2.37 -3.76
CA ALA A 90 -12.55 3.76 -4.10
C ALA A 90 -14.02 3.98 -4.53
N LYS A 91 -14.68 2.97 -5.12
CA LYS A 91 -16.13 3.05 -5.39
C LYS A 91 -16.94 3.06 -4.10
N GLN A 92 -16.54 2.28 -3.10
CA GLN A 92 -17.18 2.18 -1.78
C GLN A 92 -17.00 3.45 -0.95
N LEU A 93 -15.79 4.02 -0.98
CA LEU A 93 -15.51 5.33 -0.40
C LEU A 93 -16.35 6.43 -1.07
N ARG A 94 -16.45 6.40 -2.41
CA ARG A 94 -17.27 7.36 -3.15
C ARG A 94 -18.76 7.24 -2.81
N SER A 95 -19.29 6.02 -2.76
CA SER A 95 -20.72 5.78 -2.49
C SER A 95 -21.14 6.23 -1.09
N SER A 96 -20.19 6.35 -0.17
CA SER A 96 -20.37 6.77 1.24
C SER A 96 -20.12 8.26 1.48
N SER A 97 -19.99 9.06 0.41
CA SER A 97 -19.66 10.49 0.51
C SER A 97 -20.76 11.33 1.18
N ASP A 98 -21.95 10.78 1.36
CA ASP A 98 -23.08 11.38 2.06
C ASP A 98 -22.91 11.38 3.60
N LYS A 99 -22.01 10.54 4.11
CA LYS A 99 -21.69 10.49 5.54
C LYS A 99 -20.77 11.66 5.90
N PRO A 100 -20.86 12.27 7.10
CA PRO A 100 -19.93 13.32 7.48
C PRO A 100 -18.50 12.76 7.68
N HIS A 101 -17.53 13.31 6.95
CA HIS A 101 -16.13 12.92 7.01
C HIS A 101 -15.23 14.03 6.47
N ASP A 102 -13.97 14.05 6.93
CA ASP A 102 -12.92 14.94 6.45
C ASP A 102 -12.06 14.26 5.38
N PHE A 103 -11.79 12.96 5.54
CA PHE A 103 -10.92 12.18 4.66
C PHE A 103 -11.48 10.80 4.31
N ARG A 104 -10.94 10.22 3.24
CA ARG A 104 -11.26 8.88 2.72
C ARG A 104 -9.98 8.10 2.54
N LEU A 105 -9.81 7.05 3.35
CA LEU A 105 -8.63 6.18 3.32
C LEU A 105 -9.02 4.76 2.95
N ILE A 106 -8.14 4.10 2.20
CA ILE A 106 -8.20 2.64 2.03
C ILE A 106 -7.35 2.02 3.13
N TRP A 107 -7.87 1.03 3.85
CA TRP A 107 -7.07 0.19 4.72
C TRP A 107 -6.79 -1.14 4.01
N PHE A 108 -5.52 -1.48 3.82
CA PHE A 108 -5.12 -2.75 3.22
C PHE A 108 -4.29 -3.55 4.20
N THR A 109 -4.69 -4.79 4.49
CA THR A 109 -3.90 -5.71 5.34
C THR A 109 -3.52 -6.95 4.55
N ALA A 110 -2.22 -7.19 4.38
CA ALA A 110 -1.71 -8.44 3.86
C ALA A 110 -1.44 -9.44 4.99
N THR A 111 -1.75 -10.72 4.75
CA THR A 111 -1.49 -11.79 5.72
C THR A 111 -0.91 -13.02 5.01
N GLY A 112 -0.31 -13.89 5.83
CA GLY A 112 0.32 -15.15 5.39
C GLY A 112 1.83 -15.02 5.11
N PRO A 113 2.49 -16.12 4.71
CA PRO A 113 3.92 -16.14 4.42
C PRO A 113 4.42 -15.04 3.47
N ASP A 114 3.59 -14.60 2.53
CA ASP A 114 3.96 -13.56 1.54
C ASP A 114 3.43 -12.16 1.90
N ALA A 115 3.04 -11.93 3.16
CA ALA A 115 2.36 -10.71 3.57
C ALA A 115 3.18 -9.43 3.26
N GLU A 116 4.48 -9.44 3.58
CA GLU A 116 5.38 -8.31 3.33
C GLU A 116 5.54 -8.02 1.83
N ALA A 117 5.68 -9.06 1.00
CA ALA A 117 5.77 -8.90 -0.44
C ALA A 117 4.49 -8.27 -1.04
N LYS A 118 3.32 -8.65 -0.55
CA LYS A 118 2.04 -8.06 -0.96
C LYS A 118 1.88 -6.62 -0.48
N TYR A 119 2.35 -6.32 0.72
CA TYR A 119 2.42 -4.97 1.27
C TYR A 119 3.25 -4.05 0.35
N GLU A 120 4.44 -4.50 -0.04
CA GLU A 120 5.30 -3.78 -0.99
C GLU A 120 4.68 -3.65 -2.39
N GLN A 121 4.07 -4.71 -2.92
CA GLN A 121 3.34 -4.66 -4.18
C GLN A 121 2.13 -3.71 -4.15
N PHE A 122 1.44 -3.62 -3.01
CA PHE A 122 0.30 -2.71 -2.85
C PHE A 122 0.76 -1.26 -2.91
N MET A 123 1.81 -0.89 -2.18
CA MET A 123 2.42 0.44 -2.30
C MET A 123 2.94 0.72 -3.71
N ALA A 124 3.58 -0.27 -4.36
CA ALA A 124 4.02 -0.12 -5.74
C ALA A 124 2.85 0.12 -6.71
N THR A 125 1.68 -0.44 -6.41
CA THR A 125 0.45 -0.26 -7.18
C THR A 125 -0.21 1.10 -6.91
N LEU A 126 -0.32 1.51 -5.64
CA LEU A 126 -0.84 2.81 -5.22
C LEU A 126 -0.10 3.95 -5.92
N TYR A 127 1.22 3.99 -5.75
CA TYR A 127 2.06 5.06 -6.25
C TYR A 127 2.51 4.86 -7.70
N GLY A 128 2.30 3.68 -8.30
CA GLY A 128 2.95 3.36 -9.57
C GLY A 128 4.47 3.43 -9.47
N ARG A 129 5.04 3.13 -8.30
CA ARG A 129 6.46 3.38 -8.01
C ARG A 129 7.38 2.38 -8.69
N THR A 130 8.64 2.76 -8.83
CA THR A 130 9.76 1.92 -9.27
C THR A 130 11.01 2.30 -8.51
N ASN A 131 12.08 1.54 -8.66
CA ASN A 131 13.40 1.95 -8.22
C ASN A 131 14.20 2.50 -9.40
N ILE A 132 14.95 3.56 -9.15
CA ILE A 132 15.83 4.22 -10.11
C ILE A 132 17.25 4.19 -9.54
N PHE A 133 18.17 3.69 -10.36
CA PHE A 133 19.59 3.65 -10.08
C PHE A 133 20.30 4.70 -10.91
N GLU A 134 21.09 5.57 -10.28
CA GLU A 134 21.97 6.50 -10.98
C GLU A 134 23.34 5.85 -11.23
N MET A 135 23.88 5.99 -12.44
CA MET A 135 25.17 5.39 -12.77
C MET A 135 26.30 5.90 -11.86
N ASN A 136 27.05 4.95 -11.28
CA ASN A 136 28.13 5.21 -10.31
C ASN A 136 27.63 5.91 -9.02
N SER A 137 26.41 5.61 -8.59
CA SER A 137 25.88 5.95 -7.26
C SER A 137 25.82 4.70 -6.36
N GLU A 138 25.82 4.91 -5.05
CA GLU A 138 25.64 3.86 -4.07
C GLU A 138 24.14 3.68 -3.78
N GLY A 139 23.52 2.72 -4.47
CA GLY A 139 22.13 2.33 -4.22
C GLY A 139 21.12 2.89 -5.24
N TYR A 140 19.84 2.74 -4.90
CA TYR A 140 18.73 3.19 -5.74
C TYR A 140 17.77 4.03 -4.90
N LEU A 141 17.10 4.97 -5.56
CA LEU A 141 16.02 5.76 -4.97
C LEU A 141 14.67 5.28 -5.50
N ARG A 142 13.63 5.47 -4.69
CA ARG A 142 12.25 5.25 -5.16
C ARG A 142 11.88 6.39 -6.10
N CYS A 143 11.25 6.05 -7.23
CA CYS A 143 10.57 7.02 -8.08
C CYS A 143 9.06 6.79 -8.00
N TYR A 144 8.37 7.76 -7.43
CA TYR A 144 6.92 7.79 -7.34
C TYR A 144 6.32 8.21 -8.66
N PHE A 145 5.14 7.65 -8.94
CA PHE A 145 4.42 7.90 -10.16
C PHE A 145 5.30 7.66 -11.37
N PHE A 146 6.14 6.62 -11.45
CA PHE A 146 6.85 6.30 -12.70
C PHE A 146 5.92 5.58 -13.68
N ARG A 147 5.14 4.63 -13.14
CA ARG A 147 4.10 3.87 -13.85
C ARG A 147 2.73 4.49 -13.62
N ASN A 148 1.71 3.89 -14.24
CA ASN A 148 0.32 4.14 -13.89
C ASN A 148 0.08 3.94 -12.39
N SER A 149 -0.32 5.01 -11.72
CA SER A 149 -0.62 5.05 -10.29
C SER A 149 -2.13 4.98 -10.05
N ASP A 150 -2.54 4.23 -9.03
CA ASP A 150 -3.93 4.24 -8.59
C ASP A 150 -4.31 5.48 -7.79
N PHE A 151 -3.36 6.08 -7.07
CA PHE A 151 -3.52 7.41 -6.48
C PHE A 151 -3.75 8.50 -7.54
N TYR A 152 -3.01 8.50 -8.65
CA TYR A 152 -3.28 9.41 -9.76
C TYR A 152 -4.69 9.24 -10.33
N ARG A 153 -5.08 7.99 -10.61
CA ARG A 153 -6.41 7.68 -11.20
C ARG A 153 -7.59 8.00 -10.28
N ARG A 154 -7.37 8.13 -8.97
CA ARG A 154 -8.42 8.27 -7.94
C ARG A 154 -8.18 9.43 -6.98
N ALA A 155 -7.36 10.40 -7.38
CA ALA A 155 -6.97 11.53 -6.55
C ALA A 155 -8.17 12.30 -5.96
N SER A 156 -9.28 12.39 -6.70
CA SER A 156 -10.51 13.05 -6.24
C SER A 156 -11.33 12.26 -5.20
N VAL A 157 -10.97 11.00 -4.92
CA VAL A 157 -11.71 10.13 -3.99
C VAL A 157 -10.83 9.61 -2.87
N VAL A 158 -9.60 9.22 -3.16
CA VAL A 158 -8.71 8.57 -2.19
C VAL A 158 -7.68 9.57 -1.71
N ASP A 159 -7.80 9.99 -0.46
CA ASP A 159 -6.90 10.98 0.15
C ASP A 159 -5.59 10.32 0.63
N GLY A 160 -5.62 9.02 0.87
CA GLY A 160 -4.46 8.22 1.25
C GLY A 160 -4.83 6.75 1.45
N ALA A 161 -3.90 5.97 1.96
CA ALA A 161 -4.12 4.59 2.35
C ALA A 161 -3.34 4.24 3.61
N ILE A 162 -3.85 3.33 4.41
CA ILE A 162 -3.09 2.66 5.46
C ILE A 162 -2.79 1.27 4.93
N VAL A 163 -1.51 0.95 4.80
CA VAL A 163 -1.06 -0.35 4.29
C VAL A 163 -0.42 -1.08 5.46
N ALA A 164 -0.84 -2.31 5.69
CA ALA A 164 -0.40 -3.12 6.80
C ALA A 164 -0.08 -4.55 6.36
N TYR A 165 0.75 -5.22 7.15
CA TYR A 165 0.97 -6.65 7.02
C TYR A 165 1.16 -7.30 8.39
N THR A 166 0.79 -8.58 8.48
CA THR A 166 1.03 -9.38 9.68
C THR A 166 2.36 -10.13 9.58
N HIS A 167 3.05 -10.23 10.71
CA HIS A 167 4.25 -11.06 10.88
C HIS A 167 4.19 -11.75 12.24
N GLY A 168 3.92 -13.05 12.23
CA GLY A 168 3.61 -13.80 13.46
C GLY A 168 2.42 -13.17 14.19
N ASN A 169 2.64 -12.78 15.45
CA ASN A 169 1.62 -12.14 16.30
C ASN A 169 1.66 -10.60 16.26
N SER A 170 2.42 -10.02 15.34
CA SER A 170 2.56 -8.56 15.18
C SER A 170 1.91 -8.08 13.88
N ILE A 171 1.48 -6.81 13.89
CA ILE A 171 1.02 -6.08 12.71
C ILE A 171 1.89 -4.84 12.54
N SER A 172 2.39 -4.64 11.33
CA SER A 172 3.10 -3.41 10.94
C SER A 172 2.20 -2.63 10.00
N ALA A 173 2.01 -1.33 10.27
CA ALA A 173 1.16 -0.45 9.46
C ALA A 173 1.93 0.81 9.07
N LYS A 174 1.67 1.31 7.87
CA LYS A 174 2.24 2.55 7.34
C LYS A 174 1.12 3.40 6.73
N LEU A 175 1.13 4.69 7.06
CA LEU A 175 0.25 5.66 6.42
C LEU A 175 0.87 6.16 5.12
N CYS A 176 0.21 5.90 4.01
CA CYS A 176 0.60 6.34 2.68
C CYS A 176 -0.21 7.56 2.25
N LEU A 177 0.45 8.72 2.16
CA LEU A 177 -0.21 9.96 1.73
C LEU A 177 -0.33 10.01 0.21
N ASN A 178 -1.47 10.51 -0.29
CA ASN A 178 -1.64 10.77 -1.72
C ASN A 178 -1.38 12.26 -2.02
N PRO A 179 -0.19 12.63 -2.53
CA PRO A 179 0.13 14.04 -2.84
C PRO A 179 -0.70 14.62 -3.98
N LEU A 180 -1.42 13.79 -4.74
CA LEU A 180 -2.32 14.23 -5.79
C LEU A 180 -3.73 14.53 -5.27
N SER A 181 -4.05 14.16 -4.03
CA SER A 181 -5.35 14.50 -3.44
C SER A 181 -5.46 16.01 -3.24
N PRO A 182 -6.62 16.63 -3.57
CA PRO A 182 -6.91 18.01 -3.21
C PRO A 182 -6.84 18.30 -1.70
N ARG A 183 -6.90 17.26 -0.85
CA ARG A 183 -6.86 17.34 0.62
C ARG A 183 -5.52 16.90 1.21
N PHE A 184 -4.46 16.83 0.40
CA PHE A 184 -3.16 16.33 0.84
C PHE A 184 -2.57 17.15 1.99
N SER A 185 -2.55 18.48 1.86
CA SER A 185 -1.98 19.38 2.87
C SER A 185 -2.72 19.28 4.20
N GLU A 186 -4.05 19.20 4.15
CA GLU A 186 -4.91 19.01 5.31
C GLU A 186 -4.69 17.64 5.95
N LEU A 187 -4.57 16.57 5.16
CA LEU A 187 -4.30 15.22 5.68
C LEU A 187 -2.93 15.17 6.36
N ARG A 188 -1.90 15.74 5.73
CA ARG A 188 -0.52 15.78 6.23
C ARG A 188 -0.37 16.52 7.56
N SER A 189 -1.26 17.47 7.84
CA SER A 189 -1.27 18.24 9.08
C SER A 189 -2.35 17.78 10.08
N SER A 190 -3.09 16.72 9.76
CA SER A 190 -4.20 16.25 10.60
C SER A 190 -3.75 15.35 11.76
N PRO A 191 -4.60 15.17 12.78
CA PRO A 191 -4.35 14.21 13.87
C PRO A 191 -4.22 12.74 13.41
N ILE A 192 -4.58 12.42 12.16
CA ILE A 192 -4.46 11.06 11.61
C ILE A 192 -2.99 10.61 11.58
N ILE A 193 -2.06 11.55 11.48
CA ILE A 193 -0.62 11.27 11.39
C ILE A 193 -0.06 10.72 12.71
N GLU A 194 -0.60 11.16 13.86
CA GLU A 194 0.00 10.96 15.18
C GLU A 194 0.28 9.48 15.52
N PRO A 195 -0.66 8.53 15.33
CA PRO A 195 -0.44 7.13 15.69
C PRO A 195 0.66 6.46 14.86
N PHE A 196 1.00 7.01 13.70
CA PHE A 196 1.98 6.41 12.79
C PHE A 196 3.42 6.87 13.10
N CYS A 197 3.63 7.93 13.88
CA CYS A 197 4.96 8.45 14.20
C CYS A 197 5.82 8.62 12.93
N THR A 198 6.88 7.82 12.76
CA THR A 198 7.75 7.85 11.57
C THR A 198 7.31 6.89 10.45
N ALA A 199 6.27 6.09 10.67
CA ALA A 199 5.73 5.13 9.70
C ALA A 199 4.77 5.80 8.70
N ILE A 200 5.27 6.82 8.01
CA ILE A 200 4.54 7.60 7.00
C ILE A 200 5.30 7.53 5.68
N GLU A 201 4.58 7.27 4.60
CA GLU A 201 5.07 7.42 3.23
C GLU A 201 4.57 8.76 2.68
N ASP A 202 5.42 9.78 2.73
CA ASP A 202 5.17 11.09 2.11
C ASP A 202 6.14 11.28 0.92
N PRO A 203 5.66 11.12 -0.33
CA PRO A 203 6.51 11.31 -1.49
C PRO A 203 7.13 12.71 -1.61
N ILE A 204 6.43 13.75 -1.13
CA ILE A 204 6.88 15.14 -1.26
C ILE A 204 8.01 15.42 -0.29
N GLU A 205 7.90 14.93 0.95
CA GLU A 205 8.98 15.01 1.94
C GLU A 205 10.21 14.22 1.49
N LEU A 206 9.99 13.00 1.01
CA LEU A 206 11.09 12.17 0.51
C LEU A 206 11.78 12.79 -0.72
N GLU A 207 11.04 13.46 -1.60
CA GLU A 207 11.62 14.21 -2.71
C GLU A 207 12.43 15.42 -2.21
N SER A 208 11.89 16.21 -1.26
CA SER A 208 12.59 17.38 -0.73
C SER A 208 13.88 17.01 0.01
N ASP A 209 13.90 15.84 0.64
CA ASP A 209 15.06 15.31 1.36
C ASP A 209 16.09 14.65 0.41
N GLY A 210 15.82 14.62 -0.90
CA GLY A 210 16.69 13.98 -1.89
C GLY A 210 16.67 12.44 -1.82
N MET A 211 15.67 11.86 -1.15
CA MET A 211 15.53 10.42 -0.93
C MET A 211 14.57 9.75 -1.94
N ALA A 212 13.98 10.54 -2.84
CA ALA A 212 13.09 10.04 -3.87
C ALA A 212 13.05 10.93 -5.11
N PHE A 213 12.59 10.33 -6.21
CA PHE A 213 12.17 11.03 -7.41
C PHE A 213 10.65 11.05 -7.51
N ILE A 214 10.10 12.12 -8.10
CA ILE A 214 8.72 12.22 -8.51
C ILE A 214 8.69 12.47 -10.01
N LEU A 215 7.97 11.60 -10.74
CA LEU A 215 7.71 11.79 -12.15
C LEU A 215 6.35 12.48 -12.35
N ASP A 216 6.39 13.80 -12.38
CA ASP A 216 5.31 14.79 -12.48
C ASP A 216 5.18 15.37 -13.89
N THR A 217 5.04 14.47 -14.87
CA THR A 217 4.92 14.82 -16.28
C THR A 217 3.82 14.02 -16.97
N ASP A 218 3.23 14.65 -18.00
CA ASP A 218 2.22 14.07 -18.89
C ASP A 218 2.80 13.14 -19.96
N LEU A 219 4.13 12.95 -19.97
CA LEU A 219 4.77 12.01 -20.88
C LEU A 219 4.15 10.61 -20.79
N ASN A 220 4.06 9.95 -21.95
CA ASN A 220 3.49 8.61 -22.03
C ASN A 220 4.32 7.62 -21.20
N ARG A 221 3.69 7.06 -20.16
CA ARG A 221 4.33 6.13 -19.20
C ARG A 221 4.81 4.81 -19.79
N LYS A 222 4.46 4.50 -21.04
CA LYS A 222 4.99 3.34 -21.78
C LYS A 222 6.40 3.60 -22.34
N ASN A 223 6.77 4.86 -22.55
CA ASN A 223 8.02 5.25 -23.21
C ASN A 223 9.11 5.56 -22.18
N LYS A 224 9.82 4.53 -21.71
CA LYS A 224 10.78 4.65 -20.59
C LYS A 224 11.88 5.70 -20.84
N GLY A 225 12.43 5.78 -22.05
CA GLY A 225 13.53 6.68 -22.39
C GLY A 225 13.23 8.15 -22.07
N PRO A 226 12.15 8.73 -22.64
CA PRO A 226 11.70 10.08 -22.29
C PRO A 226 11.44 10.32 -20.80
N LEU A 227 10.90 9.34 -20.07
CA LEU A 227 10.67 9.50 -18.62
C LEU A 227 11.99 9.60 -17.84
N LEU A 228 12.98 8.77 -18.19
CA LEU A 228 14.30 8.81 -17.55
C LEU A 228 15.03 10.11 -17.90
N ALA A 229 14.95 10.56 -19.17
CA ALA A 229 15.52 11.84 -19.58
C ALA A 229 14.91 13.02 -18.82
N TYR A 230 13.59 13.03 -18.62
CA TYR A 230 12.91 14.04 -17.80
C TYR A 230 13.45 14.06 -16.36
N LEU A 231 13.58 12.90 -15.72
CA LEU A 231 14.14 12.82 -14.36
C LEU A 231 15.59 13.30 -14.32
N GLN A 232 16.41 12.91 -15.30
CA GLN A 232 17.80 13.36 -15.40
C GLN A 232 17.91 14.88 -15.49
N GLU A 233 17.04 15.50 -16.28
CA GLU A 233 16.99 16.96 -16.40
C GLU A 233 16.49 17.62 -15.11
N LYS A 234 15.36 17.15 -14.56
CA LYS A 234 14.72 17.72 -13.35
C LYS A 234 15.68 17.72 -12.15
N TYR A 235 16.42 16.64 -11.95
CA TYR A 235 17.29 16.46 -10.79
C TYR A 235 18.78 16.63 -11.10
N SER A 236 19.14 17.00 -12.34
CA SER A 236 20.53 17.16 -12.77
C SER A 236 21.42 15.94 -12.47
N THR A 237 20.91 14.73 -12.73
CA THR A 237 21.62 13.48 -12.45
C THR A 237 22.42 12.99 -13.65
N ARG A 238 23.32 12.05 -13.39
CA ARG A 238 23.94 11.20 -14.41
C ARG A 238 22.89 10.25 -15.04
N PRO A 239 23.27 9.43 -16.05
CA PRO A 239 22.37 8.44 -16.63
C PRO A 239 21.65 7.60 -15.58
N LEU A 240 20.33 7.56 -15.70
CA LEU A 240 19.44 6.82 -14.82
C LEU A 240 19.02 5.49 -15.46
N MET A 241 18.92 4.46 -14.63
CA MET A 241 18.38 3.15 -15.01
C MET A 241 17.21 2.78 -14.12
N LYS A 242 16.14 2.29 -14.73
CA LYS A 242 15.04 1.68 -14.00
C LYS A 242 15.39 0.26 -13.59
N ILE A 243 15.22 -0.06 -12.31
CA ILE A 243 15.32 -1.41 -11.76
C ILE A 243 14.02 -1.82 -11.08
N ASP A 244 13.61 -3.07 -11.28
CA ASP A 244 12.53 -3.70 -10.54
C ASP A 244 13.11 -4.78 -9.64
N LEU A 245 12.75 -4.73 -8.36
CA LEU A 245 13.18 -5.74 -7.39
C LEU A 245 12.12 -6.83 -7.24
N GLY A 246 12.56 -7.96 -6.72
CA GLY A 246 11.70 -9.04 -6.25
C GLY A 246 11.89 -9.27 -4.76
N TYR A 247 10.87 -9.82 -4.13
CA TYR A 247 10.95 -10.40 -2.81
C TYR A 247 11.20 -11.90 -2.97
N THR A 248 12.34 -12.39 -2.49
CA THR A 248 12.71 -13.80 -2.53
C THR A 248 12.66 -14.37 -1.13
N GLY A 249 11.84 -15.39 -0.93
CA GLY A 249 11.73 -16.14 0.31
C GLY A 249 12.09 -17.61 0.09
N ALA A 250 12.75 -18.20 1.08
CA ALA A 250 12.96 -19.64 1.18
C ALA A 250 12.46 -20.13 2.54
N SER A 251 11.83 -21.30 2.57
CA SER A 251 11.39 -21.97 3.79
C SER A 251 11.88 -23.40 3.80
N ILE A 252 12.25 -23.88 4.97
CA ILE A 252 12.58 -25.28 5.26
C ILE A 252 11.83 -25.72 6.51
N LEU A 253 11.41 -26.98 6.54
CA LEU A 253 10.85 -27.57 7.75
C LEU A 253 11.99 -28.20 8.54
N VAL A 254 12.21 -27.71 9.76
CA VAL A 254 13.19 -28.28 10.70
C VAL A 254 12.43 -29.10 11.73
N GLN A 255 12.74 -30.39 11.84
CA GLN A 255 12.23 -31.19 12.94
C GLN A 255 12.83 -30.66 14.24
N LYS A 256 11.97 -30.36 15.20
CA LYS A 256 12.42 -30.01 16.54
C LYS A 256 12.78 -31.32 17.23
N ASP A 257 14.06 -31.57 17.47
CA ASP A 257 14.48 -32.65 18.35
C ASP A 257 13.99 -32.32 19.76
N ASP A 258 13.06 -33.10 20.28
CA ASP A 258 12.66 -33.04 21.68
C ASP A 258 13.83 -33.58 22.52
N ALA A 259 14.61 -32.67 23.12
CA ALA A 259 15.64 -32.95 24.11
C ALA A 259 15.09 -32.74 25.54
#